data_AF-A0A6I3DAN3-F1
#
_entry.id   AF-A0A6I3DAN3-F1
#
_cell.length_a   1.000
_cell.length_b   1.000
_cell.length_c   1.000
_cell.angle_alpha   90.00
_cell.angle_beta   90.00
_cell.angle_gamma   90.00
#
_symmetry.space_group_name_H-M   'P 1'
#
loop_
_entity.id
_entity.type
_entity.pdbx_description
1 polymer ?
#
loop_
_entity_poly.entity_id
_entity_poly.type
_entity_poly.pdbx_seq_one_letter_code
_entity_poly.pdbx_strand_id
1 'polypeptide(L)'
;MSIVFRVSATSASRARADLLAVPVFSGRLLGPGAEVLDEALSGGLVAFLASSGFEGKVGETLMVPLGDSGAAKAAMVFGLGTESSLSL
;
A
#
# COMPACT_ATOMS: atom_id res chain seq x y z
N MET A 1 -15.11 22.89 -4.30
CA MET A 1 -13.79 22.23 -4.43
C MET A 1 -13.98 21.05 -5.37
N SER A 2 -13.33 21.05 -6.54
CA SER A 2 -13.47 19.96 -7.52
C SER A 2 -12.35 18.94 -7.36
N ILE A 3 -12.70 17.66 -7.24
CA ILE A 3 -11.75 16.56 -7.29
C ILE A 3 -11.60 16.15 -8.76
N VAL A 4 -10.35 16.00 -9.23
CA VAL A 4 -10.04 15.57 -10.59
C VAL A 4 -9.47 14.16 -10.53
N PHE A 5 -10.06 13.25 -11.30
CA PHE A 5 -9.60 11.87 -11.41
C PHE A 5 -8.85 11.65 -12.71
N ARG A 6 -7.79 10.85 -12.66
CA ARG A 6 -7.04 10.39 -13.83
C ARG A 6 -6.65 8.93 -13.63
N VAL A 7 -6.65 8.18 -14.71
CA VAL A 7 -6.10 6.82 -14.75
C VAL A 7 -4.63 6.93 -15.17
N SER A 8 -3.76 6.16 -14.52
CA SER A 8 -2.35 6.07 -14.83
C SER A 8 -1.91 4.61 -14.78
N ALA A 9 -1.12 4.18 -15.76
CA ALA A 9 -0.48 2.87 -15.79
C ALA A 9 0.92 2.89 -15.14
N THR A 10 1.26 3.96 -14.41
CA THR A 10 2.57 4.09 -13.75
C THR A 10 2.67 3.07 -12.62
N SER A 11 3.81 2.35 -12.57
CA SER A 11 4.14 1.46 -11.45
C SER A 11 4.01 2.18 -10.10
N ALA A 12 3.46 1.48 -9.10
CA ALA A 12 3.38 1.96 -7.72
C ALA A 12 4.71 2.52 -7.20
N SER A 13 5.83 1.82 -7.47
CA SER A 13 7.18 2.22 -7.07
C SER A 13 7.70 3.50 -7.75
N ARG A 14 7.08 3.94 -8.86
CA ARG A 14 7.48 5.12 -9.63
C ARG A 14 6.45 6.26 -9.61
N ALA A 15 5.30 6.04 -8.96
CA ALA A 15 4.24 7.03 -8.88
C ALA A 15 4.68 8.22 -8.00
N ARG A 16 4.85 9.39 -8.61
CA ARG A 16 5.13 10.62 -7.87
C ARG A 16 3.83 11.15 -7.27
N ALA A 17 3.69 11.01 -5.96
CA ALA A 17 2.51 11.43 -5.21
C ALA A 17 2.88 11.82 -3.77
N ASP A 18 2.02 12.60 -3.13
CA ASP A 18 2.15 12.86 -1.69
C ASP A 18 1.80 11.62 -0.85
N LEU A 19 0.85 10.80 -1.33
CA LEU A 19 0.41 9.58 -0.68
C LEU A 19 0.08 8.51 -1.72
N LEU A 20 0.61 7.30 -1.54
CA LEU A 20 0.23 6.13 -2.31
C LEU A 20 -0.67 5.23 -1.45
N ALA A 21 -1.92 5.01 -1.86
CA ALA A 21 -2.79 4.04 -1.19
C ALA A 21 -2.53 2.64 -1.77
N VAL A 22 -2.17 1.67 -0.92
CA VAL A 22 -1.88 0.30 -1.35
C VAL A 22 -2.64 -0.74 -0.51
N PRO A 23 -3.19 -1.79 -1.14
CA PRO A 23 -4.00 -2.80 -0.45
C PRO A 23 -3.14 -3.89 0.21
N VAL A 24 -3.59 -4.41 1.36
CA VAL A 24 -3.04 -5.60 2.01
C VAL A 24 -4.18 -6.50 2.49
N PHE A 25 -4.08 -7.79 2.21
CA PHE A 25 -5.01 -8.82 2.66
C PHE A 25 -4.66 -9.32 4.07
N SER A 26 -5.64 -9.98 4.67
CA SER A 26 -5.51 -10.64 5.97
C SER A 26 -4.32 -11.60 5.98
N GLY A 27 -3.59 -11.59 7.10
CA GLY A 27 -2.32 -12.34 7.21
C GLY A 27 -1.12 -11.59 6.61
N ARG A 28 -1.26 -10.28 6.35
CA ARG A 28 -0.23 -9.41 5.72
C ARG A 28 0.19 -9.86 4.31
N LEU A 29 -0.74 -10.46 3.57
CA LEU A 29 -0.51 -10.79 2.17
C LEU A 29 -0.64 -9.52 1.34
N LEU A 30 0.45 -9.12 0.69
CA LEU A 30 0.48 -7.87 -0.09
C LEU A 30 -0.46 -7.97 -1.30
N GLY A 31 -1.28 -6.95 -1.51
CA GLY A 31 -2.12 -6.87 -2.69
C GLY A 31 -1.41 -6.19 -3.88
N PRO A 32 -2.10 -6.09 -5.03
CA PRO A 32 -1.55 -5.44 -6.21
C PRO A 32 -1.06 -4.01 -5.92
N GLY A 33 0.18 -3.72 -6.34
CA GLY A 33 0.84 -2.44 -6.09
C GLY A 33 1.57 -2.35 -4.74
N ALA A 34 1.09 -3.05 -3.69
CA ALA A 34 1.83 -3.18 -2.44
C ALA A 34 3.06 -4.08 -2.61
N GLU A 35 2.94 -5.16 -3.39
CA GLU A 35 4.06 -6.05 -3.74
C GLU A 35 5.20 -5.29 -4.45
N VAL A 36 4.84 -4.52 -5.48
CA VAL A 36 5.80 -3.75 -6.28
C VAL A 36 6.45 -2.64 -5.44
N LEU A 37 5.72 -2.09 -4.47
CA LEU A 37 6.25 -1.12 -3.52
C LEU A 37 7.24 -1.79 -2.55
N ASP A 38 6.89 -2.94 -1.98
CA ASP A 38 7.75 -3.66 -1.04
C ASP A 38 9.05 -4.16 -1.70
N GLU A 39 8.97 -4.64 -2.94
CA GLU A 39 10.14 -5.02 -3.74
C GLU A 39 11.10 -3.82 -3.89
N ALA A 40 10.57 -2.64 -4.23
CA ALA A 40 11.37 -1.40 -4.34
C ALA A 40 11.99 -0.97 -2.99
N LEU A 41 11.36 -1.35 -1.87
CA LEU A 41 11.82 -1.09 -0.52
C LEU A 41 12.62 -2.25 0.08
N SER A 42 13.00 -3.25 -0.73
CA SER A 42 13.76 -4.42 -0.30
C SER A 42 13.13 -5.17 0.89
N GLY A 43 11.80 -5.34 0.89
CA GLY A 43 11.07 -6.02 1.97
C GLY A 43 10.74 -5.13 3.18
N GLY A 44 11.09 -3.84 3.11
CA GLY A 44 10.91 -2.91 4.21
C GLY A 44 9.45 -2.65 4.59
N LEU A 45 8.52 -2.75 3.64
CA LEU A 45 7.09 -2.57 3.92
C LEU A 45 6.58 -3.74 4.74
N VAL A 46 6.87 -4.98 4.33
CA VAL A 46 6.47 -6.19 5.09
C VAL A 46 7.06 -6.18 6.49
N ALA A 47 8.34 -5.82 6.64
CA ALA A 47 8.98 -5.71 7.94
C ALA A 47 8.29 -4.68 8.85
N PHE A 48 7.93 -3.51 8.29
CA PHE A 48 7.21 -2.48 9.03
C PHE A 48 5.82 -2.95 9.47
N LEU A 49 5.03 -3.54 8.56
CA LEU A 49 3.72 -4.09 8.86
C LEU A 49 3.79 -5.15 9.96
N ALA A 50 4.78 -6.04 9.90
CA ALA A 50 4.99 -7.05 10.91
C ALA A 50 5.25 -6.45 12.31
N SER A 51 6.09 -5.41 12.39
CA SER A 51 6.41 -4.73 13.64
C SER A 51 5.26 -3.90 14.22
N SER A 52 4.37 -3.40 13.36
CA SER A 52 3.24 -2.55 13.76
C SER A 52 2.02 -3.34 14.28
N GLY A 53 2.01 -4.66 14.12
CA GLY A 53 0.85 -5.50 14.43
C GLY A 53 -0.28 -5.39 13.39
N PHE A 54 -0.03 -4.77 12.24
CA PHE A 54 -1.01 -4.69 11.15
C PHE A 54 -1.38 -6.09 10.64
N GLU A 55 -2.67 -6.37 10.48
CA GLU A 55 -3.16 -7.71 10.13
C GLU A 55 -3.79 -7.78 8.73
N GLY A 56 -4.25 -6.66 8.16
CA GLY A 56 -4.96 -6.60 6.88
C GLY A 56 -6.47 -6.82 7.02
N LYS A 57 -7.06 -6.40 8.14
CA LYS A 57 -8.51 -6.46 8.39
C LYS A 57 -9.24 -5.37 7.61
N VAL A 58 -10.51 -5.61 7.24
CA VAL A 58 -11.34 -4.60 6.58
C VAL A 58 -11.40 -3.33 7.45
N GLY A 59 -11.08 -2.19 6.84
CA GLY A 59 -11.09 -0.87 7.50
C GLY A 59 -9.84 -0.56 8.33
N GLU A 60 -8.90 -1.50 8.45
CA GLU A 60 -7.61 -1.25 9.08
C GLU A 60 -6.73 -0.40 8.15
N THR A 61 -6.11 0.65 8.68
CA THR A 61 -5.22 1.52 7.91
C THR A 61 -3.95 1.82 8.67
N LEU A 62 -2.82 1.92 7.98
CA LEU A 62 -1.55 2.32 8.55
C LEU A 62 -0.79 3.26 7.61
N MET A 63 -0.24 4.33 8.17
CA MET A 63 0.63 5.26 7.45
C MET A 63 2.08 4.81 7.56
N VAL A 64 2.75 4.67 6.41
CA VAL A 64 4.14 4.25 6.29
C VAL A 64 4.94 5.37 5.61
N PRO A 65 5.81 6.08 6.34
CA PRO A 65 6.74 7.03 5.74
C PRO A 65 7.71 6.30 4.81
N LEU A 66 7.85 6.76 3.56
CA LEU A 66 8.74 6.11 2.58
C LEU A 66 10.13 6.75 2.50
N GLY A 67 10.30 7.94 3.09
CA GLY A 67 11.55 8.69 3.03
C GLY A 67 12.01 8.93 1.59
N ASP A 68 13.32 8.94 1.37
CA ASP A 68 13.92 9.11 0.04
C ASP A 68 13.95 7.80 -0.78
N SER A 69 13.48 6.69 -0.19
CA SER A 69 13.47 5.35 -0.82
C SER A 69 12.33 5.16 -1.82
N GLY A 70 11.32 6.03 -1.81
CA GLY A 70 10.13 5.94 -2.67
C GLY A 70 9.93 7.16 -3.57
N ALA A 71 9.27 6.97 -4.72
CA ALA A 71 8.81 8.09 -5.56
C ALA A 71 7.67 8.89 -4.92
N ALA A 72 6.90 8.24 -4.05
CA ALA A 72 5.88 8.86 -3.21
C ALA A 72 6.45 9.17 -1.81
N LYS A 73 5.93 10.21 -1.15
CA LYS A 73 6.42 10.64 0.18
C LYS A 73 6.00 9.67 1.30
N ALA A 74 4.81 9.08 1.19
CA ALA A 74 4.27 8.12 2.14
C ALA A 74 3.37 7.10 1.42
N ALA A 75 3.16 5.95 2.06
CA ALA A 75 2.13 4.99 1.70
C ALA A 75 1.07 4.90 2.80
N MET A 76 -0.21 4.84 2.40
CA MET A 76 -1.30 4.41 3.27
C MET A 76 -1.62 2.97 2.90
N VAL A 77 -1.32 2.06 3.81
CA VAL A 77 -1.70 0.66 3.68
C VAL A 77 -3.12 0.51 4.19
N PHE A 78 -3.99 -0.17 3.45
CA PHE A 78 -5.36 -0.44 3.88
C PHE A 78 -5.72 -1.92 3.75
N GLY A 79 -6.39 -2.44 4.78
CA GLY A 79 -6.76 -3.83 4.89
C GLY A 79 -8.00 -4.18 4.08
N LEU A 80 -7.92 -5.27 3.31
CA LEU A 80 -9.01 -5.77 2.47
C LEU A 80 -9.74 -6.98 3.06
N GLY A 81 -9.31 -7.51 4.20
CA GLY A 81 -9.81 -8.79 4.70
C GLY A 81 -9.24 -9.97 3.91
N THR A 82 -9.97 -11.07 3.83
CA THR A 82 -9.55 -12.27 3.09
C THR A 82 -9.63 -12.03 1.57
N GLU A 83 -8.74 -12.66 0.78
CA GLU A 83 -8.81 -12.53 -0.69
C GLU A 83 -10.16 -12.98 -1.27
N SER A 84 -10.74 -14.05 -0.70
CA SER A 84 -12.04 -14.59 -1.11
C SER A 84 -13.23 -13.65 -0.85
N SER A 85 -13.06 -12.60 -0.05
CA SER A 85 -14.12 -11.61 0.22
C SER A 85 -14.18 -10.47 -0.80
N LEU A 86 -13.22 -10.37 -1.72
CA LEU A 86 -13.32 -9.41 -2.83
C LEU A 86 -14.30 -9.92 -3.89
N SER A 87 -15.47 -9.28 -3.98
CA SER A 87 -16.30 -9.31 -5.17
C SER A 87 -15.98 -8.09 -6.05
N LEU A 88 -15.36 -8.33 -7.21
CA LEU A 88 -15.21 -7.32 -8.27
C LEU A 88 -16.35 -7.44 -9.29
#